data_AF-A0A7J8IC56-F1
#
_entry.id   AF-A0A7J8IC56-F1
#
_cell.length_a   1.000
_cell.length_b   1.000
_cell.length_c   1.000
_cell.angle_alpha   90.00
_cell.angle_beta   90.00
_cell.angle_gamma   90.00
#
_symmetry.space_group_name_H-M   'P 1'
#
loop_
_entity.id
_entity.type
_entity.pdbx_description
1 polymer ?
#
loop_
_entity_poly.entity_id
_entity_poly.type
_entity_poly.pdbx_seq_one_letter_code
_entity_poly.pdbx_strand_id
1 'polypeptide(L)'
;MEPLEKQVCDDISRRLVLLQEQWAEGKLSMPVKKRMALLVQELSSHQWDAADDIHRSLMVDHVTEVSQWMVGVKRLIAEKRSLSSEEETNEEKSAATAEENQTKPGVQQDP
;
A
#
# COMPACT_ATOMS: atom_id res chain seq x y z
N MET A 1 -14.43 -9.29 -11.39
CA MET A 1 -13.16 -9.84 -11.90
C MET A 1 -12.06 -9.02 -11.26
N GLU A 2 -11.65 -9.39 -10.04
CA GLU A 2 -10.59 -8.68 -9.26
C GLU A 2 -9.37 -9.59 -8.99
N PRO A 3 -8.67 -10.11 -10.01
CA PRO A 3 -7.45 -10.89 -9.78
C PRO A 3 -6.17 -10.04 -9.69
N LEU A 4 -6.19 -8.77 -10.10
CA LEU A 4 -4.95 -7.97 -10.21
C LEU A 4 -4.34 -7.61 -8.85
N GLU A 5 -5.15 -7.22 -7.87
CA GLU A 5 -4.65 -6.81 -6.55
C GLU A 5 -3.96 -7.98 -5.83
N LYS A 6 -4.52 -9.18 -5.95
CA LYS A 6 -3.89 -10.40 -5.44
C LYS A 6 -2.56 -10.68 -6.12
N GLN A 7 -2.48 -10.50 -7.44
CA GLN A 7 -1.24 -10.71 -8.18
C GLN A 7 -0.15 -9.70 -7.80
N VAL A 8 -0.53 -8.45 -7.51
CA VAL A 8 0.40 -7.42 -7.03
C VAL A 8 0.89 -7.77 -5.63
N CYS A 9 0.00 -8.16 -4.72
CA CYS A 9 0.35 -8.58 -3.37
C CYS A 9 1.26 -9.82 -3.37
N ASP A 10 0.98 -10.81 -4.22
CA ASP A 10 1.80 -12.02 -4.38
C ASP A 10 3.20 -11.71 -4.94
N ASP A 11 3.30 -10.79 -5.91
CA ASP A 11 4.60 -10.35 -6.46
C ASP A 11 5.42 -9.59 -5.40
N ILE A 12 4.79 -8.70 -4.64
CA ILE A 12 5.45 -8.00 -3.52
C ILE A 12 5.93 -9.01 -2.49
N SER A 13 5.07 -9.93 -2.05
CA SER A 13 5.40 -10.96 -1.06
C SER A 13 6.58 -11.80 -1.51
N ARG A 14 6.58 -12.27 -2.77
CA ARG A 14 7.69 -13.03 -3.35
C ARG A 14 9.01 -12.25 -3.31
N ARG A 15 8.98 -10.95 -3.59
CA ARG A 15 10.17 -10.09 -3.57
C ARG A 15 10.68 -9.81 -2.16
N LEU A 16 9.78 -9.68 -1.19
CA LEU A 16 10.16 -9.56 0.22
C LEU A 16 10.83 -10.83 0.75
N VAL A 17 10.38 -12.01 0.30
CA VAL A 17 11.07 -13.29 0.60
C VAL A 17 12.48 -13.28 0.02
N LEU A 18 12.67 -12.89 -1.25
CA LEU A 18 14.00 -12.77 -1.86
C LEU A 18 14.92 -11.81 -1.09
N LEU A 19 14.38 -10.67 -0.64
CA LEU A 19 15.12 -9.73 0.22
C LEU A 19 15.57 -10.41 1.52
N GLN A 20 14.69 -11.17 2.18
CA GLN A 20 14.99 -11.86 3.43
C GLN A 20 16.07 -12.93 3.24
N GLU A 21 15.99 -13.73 2.17
CA GLU A 21 16.99 -14.74 1.82
C GLU A 21 18.37 -14.09 1.62
N GLN A 22 18.44 -13.05 0.77
CA GLN A 22 19.69 -12.33 0.48
C GLN A 22 20.28 -11.67 1.75
N TRP A 23 19.42 -11.20 2.65
CA TRP A 23 19.83 -10.63 3.92
C TRP A 23 20.45 -11.68 4.84
N ALA A 24 19.79 -12.82 4.99
CA ALA A 24 20.22 -13.94 5.84
C ALA A 24 21.50 -14.60 5.30
N GLU A 25 21.62 -14.71 3.98
CA GLU A 25 22.82 -15.20 3.30
C GLU A 25 24.00 -14.20 3.37
N GLY A 26 23.77 -12.98 3.84
CA GLY A 26 24.81 -11.95 3.96
C GLY A 26 25.24 -11.35 2.63
N LYS A 27 24.46 -11.52 1.56
CA LYS A 27 24.73 -10.97 0.23
C LYS A 27 24.54 -9.46 0.14
N LEU A 28 23.83 -8.88 1.12
CA LEU A 28 23.63 -7.44 1.22
C LEU A 28 24.75 -6.77 1.99
N SER A 29 25.33 -5.74 1.39
CA SER A 29 26.35 -4.90 2.00
C SER A 29 25.82 -4.09 3.20
N MET A 30 26.71 -3.74 4.12
CA MET A 30 26.41 -2.87 5.27
C MET A 30 25.66 -1.57 4.90
N PRO A 31 26.07 -0.80 3.87
CA PRO A 31 25.34 0.41 3.47
C PRO A 31 23.90 0.11 3.00
N VAL A 32 23.67 -0.99 2.28
CA VAL A 32 22.31 -1.42 1.89
C VAL A 32 21.48 -1.74 3.12
N LYS A 33 22.02 -2.52 4.06
CA LYS A 33 21.32 -2.86 5.31
C LYS A 33 20.93 -1.63 6.13
N LYS A 34 21.86 -0.67 6.27
CA LYS A 34 21.62 0.58 6.99
C LYS A 34 20.52 1.43 6.33
N ARG A 35 20.57 1.57 5.01
CA ARG A 35 19.55 2.32 4.25
C ARG A 35 18.19 1.63 4.28
N MET A 36 18.14 0.30 4.23
CA MET A 36 16.89 -0.44 4.37
C MET A 36 16.25 -0.25 5.76
N ALA A 37 17.05 -0.19 6.83
CA ALA A 37 16.54 0.13 8.15
C ALA A 37 15.94 1.54 8.22
N LEU A 38 16.50 2.52 7.49
CA LEU A 38 15.90 3.85 7.36
C LEU A 38 14.61 3.80 6.53
N LEU A 39 14.61 3.09 5.40
CA LEU A 39 13.42 2.96 4.54
C LEU A 39 12.23 2.40 5.31
N VAL A 40 12.44 1.39 6.17
CA VAL A 40 11.38 0.82 7.01
C VAL A 40 10.88 1.82 8.06
N GLN A 41 11.76 2.64 8.64
CA GLN A 41 11.36 3.70 9.57
C GLN A 41 10.51 4.79 8.89
N GLU A 42 10.89 5.20 7.68
CA GLU A 42 10.10 6.16 6.89
C GLU A 42 8.73 5.58 6.52
N LEU A 43 8.66 4.30 6.13
CA LEU A 43 7.41 3.58 5.87
C LEU A 43 6.49 3.55 7.11
N SER A 44 7.05 3.30 8.31
CA SER A 44 6.29 3.32 9.56
C SER A 44 5.83 4.72 9.97
N SER A 45 6.54 5.75 9.53
CA SER A 45 6.21 7.17 9.80
C SER A 45 5.28 7.77 8.74
N HIS A 46 4.79 6.96 7.78
CA HIS A 46 3.98 7.38 6.64
C HIS A 46 4.70 8.40 5.72
N GLN A 47 6.02 8.43 5.76
CA GLN A 47 6.88 9.33 4.97
C GLN A 47 7.22 8.69 3.62
N TRP A 48 6.23 8.61 2.73
CA TRP A 48 6.37 7.93 1.43
C TRP A 48 7.43 8.55 0.52
N ASP A 49 7.55 9.89 0.52
CA ASP A 49 8.53 10.59 -0.31
C ASP A 49 9.96 10.33 0.16
N ALA A 50 10.20 10.31 1.49
CA ALA A 50 11.49 9.99 2.07
C ALA A 50 11.88 8.52 1.80
N ALA A 51 10.92 7.60 1.85
CA ALA A 51 11.14 6.21 1.47
C ALA A 51 11.53 6.08 -0.02
N ASP A 52 10.89 6.85 -0.92
CA ASP A 52 11.24 6.86 -2.34
C ASP A 52 12.63 7.46 -2.59
N ASP A 53 13.05 8.49 -1.83
CA ASP A 53 14.40 9.04 -1.89
C ASP A 53 15.47 8.02 -1.51
N ILE A 54 15.23 7.23 -0.46
CA ILE A 54 16.15 6.14 -0.06
C ILE A 54 16.20 5.07 -1.14
N HIS A 55 15.06 4.72 -1.73
CA HIS A 55 14.99 3.82 -2.89
C HIS A 55 15.82 4.35 -4.06
N ARG A 56 15.66 5.63 -4.43
CA ARG A 56 16.44 6.28 -5.49
C ARG A 56 17.94 6.22 -5.20
N SER A 57 18.36 6.53 -3.98
CA SER A 57 19.77 6.42 -3.57
C SER A 57 20.30 4.99 -3.68
N LEU A 58 19.53 3.99 -3.25
CA LEU A 58 19.92 2.58 -3.37
C LEU A 58 20.03 2.12 -4.82
N MET A 59 19.14 2.58 -5.70
CA MET A 59 19.17 2.30 -7.13
C MET A 59 20.33 2.98 -7.86
N VAL A 60 20.94 4.01 -7.29
CA VAL A 60 22.14 4.65 -7.86
C VAL A 60 23.41 3.94 -7.37
N ASP A 61 23.50 3.72 -6.06
CA ASP A 61 24.73 3.24 -5.43
C ASP A 61 24.89 1.71 -5.46
N HIS A 62 23.78 0.97 -5.37
CA HIS A 62 23.77 -0.49 -5.14
C HIS A 62 22.75 -1.25 -6.00
N VAL A 63 22.47 -0.76 -7.23
CA VAL A 63 21.46 -1.34 -8.12
C VAL A 63 21.61 -2.86 -8.32
N THR A 64 22.85 -3.35 -8.39
CA THR A 64 23.14 -4.77 -8.61
C THR A 64 22.70 -5.64 -7.44
N GLU A 65 22.74 -5.13 -6.21
CA GLU A 65 22.31 -5.85 -5.00
C GLU A 65 20.80 -5.77 -4.78
N VAL A 66 20.19 -4.62 -5.13
CA VAL A 66 18.81 -4.33 -4.75
C VAL A 66 17.78 -4.59 -5.86
N SER A 67 18.16 -4.49 -7.13
CA SER A 67 17.23 -4.49 -8.28
C SER A 67 16.26 -5.67 -8.33
N GLN A 68 16.67 -6.86 -7.86
CA GLN A 68 15.85 -8.08 -7.90
C GLN A 68 14.57 -7.97 -7.05
N TRP A 69 14.65 -7.34 -5.88
CA TRP A 69 13.54 -7.21 -4.93
C TRP A 69 13.04 -5.77 -4.80
N MET A 70 13.85 -4.76 -5.13
CA MET A 70 13.55 -3.34 -4.95
C MET A 70 12.31 -2.88 -5.73
N VAL A 71 12.02 -3.46 -6.90
CA VAL A 71 10.77 -3.15 -7.63
C VAL A 71 9.51 -3.52 -6.84
N GLY A 72 9.58 -4.53 -5.96
CA GLY A 72 8.51 -4.88 -5.03
C GLY A 72 8.36 -3.86 -3.92
N VAL A 73 9.48 -3.34 -3.41
CA VAL A 73 9.51 -2.27 -2.40
C VAL A 73 8.95 -0.97 -2.99
N LYS A 74 9.34 -0.60 -4.22
CA LYS A 74 8.78 0.56 -4.92
C LYS A 74 7.26 0.45 -5.09
N ARG A 75 6.77 -0.74 -5.47
CA ARG A 75 5.32 -0.99 -5.57
C ARG A 75 4.65 -0.88 -4.21
N LEU A 76 5.24 -1.46 -3.17
CA LEU A 76 4.72 -1.36 -1.80
C LEU A 76 4.58 0.10 -1.35
N ILE A 77 5.57 0.96 -1.61
CA ILE A 77 5.50 2.40 -1.30
C ILE A 77 4.34 3.06 -2.07
N ALA A 78 4.22 2.78 -3.36
CA ALA A 78 3.16 3.35 -4.19
C ALA A 78 1.77 2.90 -3.73
N GLU A 79 1.57 1.62 -3.47
CA GLU A 79 0.29 1.08 -2.98
C GLU A 79 -0.08 1.67 -1.62
N LYS A 80 0.87 1.76 -0.68
CA LYS A 80 0.63 2.36 0.64
C LYS A 80 0.29 3.84 0.56
N ARG A 81 0.91 4.58 -0.37
CA ARG A 81 0.58 5.97 -0.66
C ARG A 81 -0.83 6.10 -1.26
N SER A 82 -1.20 5.23 -2.20
CA SER A 82 -2.54 5.21 -2.79
C SER A 82 -3.60 4.95 -1.71
N LEU A 83 -3.40 3.93 -0.88
CA LEU A 83 -4.31 3.59 0.23
C LEU A 83 -4.45 4.74 1.24
N SER A 84 -3.34 5.40 1.59
CA SER A 84 -3.36 6.59 2.47
C SER A 84 -4.10 7.77 1.85
N SER A 85 -4.15 7.86 0.52
CA SER A 85 -4.91 8.90 -0.20
C SER A 85 -6.40 8.52 -0.37
N GLU A 86 -6.72 7.23 -0.35
CA GLU A 86 -8.10 6.71 -0.42
C GLU A 86 -8.82 6.78 0.94
N GLU A 87 -8.08 6.76 2.06
CA GLU A 87 -8.64 7.01 3.41
C GLU A 87 -9.21 8.43 3.57
N GLU A 88 -8.75 9.42 2.80
CA GLU A 88 -9.27 10.81 2.86
C GLU A 88 -10.53 11.04 2.00
N THR A 89 -11.00 10.03 1.26
CA THR A 89 -12.16 10.17 0.34
C THR A 89 -13.32 9.22 0.62
N ASN A 90 -13.25 8.38 1.66
CA ASN A 90 -14.34 7.46 2.01
C ASN A 90 -15.22 7.94 3.19
N GLU A 91 -15.03 9.16 3.69
CA GLU A 91 -15.94 9.82 4.65
C GLU A 91 -16.86 10.85 3.96
N GLU A 92 -17.31 10.59 2.72
CA GLU A 92 -18.48 11.29 2.15
C GLU A 92 -19.33 10.40 1.22
N LYS A 93 -19.55 9.14 1.61
CA LYS A 93 -20.67 8.34 1.05
C LYS A 93 -21.18 7.26 1.99
N SER A 94 -21.48 7.62 3.23
CA SER A 94 -22.25 6.79 4.17
C SER A 94 -23.11 7.65 5.09
N ALA A 95 -24.03 8.41 4.48
CA ALA A 95 -25.16 8.99 5.20
C ALA A 95 -26.36 9.16 4.24
N ALA A 96 -26.87 8.04 3.72
CA ALA A 96 -28.17 7.99 3.05
C ALA A 96 -28.91 6.70 3.45
N THR A 97 -29.12 6.53 4.75
CA THR A 97 -30.18 5.67 5.28
C THR A 97 -30.75 6.34 6.53
N ALA A 98 -31.76 7.19 6.32
CA ALA A 98 -32.78 7.44 7.32
C ALA A 98 -34.09 6.96 6.71
N GLU A 99 -34.48 5.79 7.20
CA GLU A 99 -35.72 5.09 6.98
C GLU A 99 -36.89 5.93 7.54
N GLU A 100 -37.92 6.18 6.74
CA GLU A 100 -39.28 6.37 7.28
C GLU A 100 -40.23 5.48 6.48
N ASN A 101 -40.50 4.31 7.07
CA ASN A 101 -41.57 3.42 6.65
C ASN A 101 -42.77 3.59 7.60
N GLN A 102 -43.96 3.46 7.00
CA GLN A 102 -45.31 3.38 7.57
C GLN A 102 -45.98 4.76 7.80
N THR A 103 -47.22 5.00 7.39
CA THR A 103 -48.39 4.13 7.48
C THR A 103 -49.48 4.64 6.52
N LYS A 104 -50.01 3.75 5.69
CA LYS A 104 -51.30 3.91 5.02
C LYS A 104 -52.40 3.35 5.94
N PRO A 105 -53.45 4.14 6.23
CA PRO A 105 -54.80 3.59 6.23
C PRO A 105 -55.75 4.50 5.42
N GLY A 106 -56.65 3.89 4.66
CA GLY A 106 -57.49 4.57 3.67
C GLY A 106 -58.83 5.12 4.17
N VAL A 107 -59.76 5.19 3.21
CA VAL A 107 -61.17 5.65 3.24
C VAL A 107 -61.32 7.18 3.07
N GLN A 108 -62.16 7.79 2.22
CA GLN A 108 -63.41 7.46 1.49
C GLN A 108 -63.59 8.51 0.36
N GLN A 109 -63.83 8.12 -0.90
CA GLN A 109 -65.08 8.23 -1.70
C GLN A 109 -65.81 9.60 -1.82
N ASP A 110 -65.90 10.02 -3.09
CA ASP A 110 -66.89 10.82 -3.88
C ASP A 110 -68.28 11.14 -3.25
N PRO A 111 -68.97 12.20 -3.72
CA PRO A 111 -69.45 12.32 -5.10
C PRO A 111 -69.17 13.65 -5.82
#